data_AF-A0A8K0P4I1-F1
#
_entry.id   AF-A0A8K0P4I1-F1
#
_cell.length_a   1.000
_cell.length_b   1.000
_cell.length_c   1.000
_cell.angle_alpha   90.00
_cell.angle_beta   90.00
_cell.angle_gamma   90.00
#
_symmetry.space_group_name_H-M   'P 1'
#
loop_
_entity.id
_entity.type
_entity.pdbx_description
1 polymer ?
#
loop_
_entity_poly.entity_id
_entity_poly.type
_entity_poly.pdbx_seq_one_letter_code
_entity_poly.pdbx_strand_id
1 'polypeptide(L)'
;MGLLLLQHTTNPRYFYKPSLARVLPPAAPKKGTPPNRNLCLCAVSPTSAPPDISKSRLCSWSLAYLCSFENMWRRGIEEASCTVLNDGEKMSNGVVSNRVEFDPDVRVKLLRGNVLRLVTEEDCVRIYHCIDNSREYHMLEEPQFVEIPAEMAPAVEFLIHSYPSFVSVDELPLDSETDKIQLVFDLWEKRLLMTERPLDAVDSE
;
A
#
# COMPACT_ATOMS: atom_id res chain seq x y z
N MET A 1 30.26 -12.38 -41.88
CA MET A 1 30.33 -13.74 -41.31
C MET A 1 30.99 -13.64 -39.95
N GLY A 2 30.24 -13.83 -38.87
CA GLY A 2 30.76 -13.80 -37.50
C GLY A 2 29.80 -13.15 -36.50
N LEU A 3 28.63 -13.77 -36.29
CA LEU A 3 27.82 -13.51 -35.09
C LEU A 3 28.60 -13.97 -33.86
N LEU A 4 28.65 -13.14 -32.81
CA LEU A 4 28.94 -13.60 -31.44
C LEU A 4 27.87 -13.07 -30.49
N LEU A 5 27.37 -14.01 -29.70
CA LEU A 5 26.10 -14.02 -28.99
C LEU A 5 26.11 -13.18 -27.71
N LEU A 6 24.98 -12.55 -27.42
CA LEU A 6 24.58 -12.09 -26.09
C LEU A 6 24.61 -13.26 -25.10
N GLN A 7 25.22 -13.05 -23.93
CA GLN A 7 24.98 -13.89 -22.76
C GLN A 7 24.05 -13.15 -21.80
N HIS A 8 22.77 -13.48 -21.87
CA HIS A 8 21.80 -13.21 -20.82
C HIS A 8 22.13 -14.04 -19.59
N THR A 9 22.42 -13.39 -18.46
CA THR A 9 22.44 -14.05 -17.15
C THR A 9 20.99 -14.19 -16.66
N THR A 10 20.38 -15.33 -16.93
CA THR A 10 19.09 -15.72 -16.37
C THR A 10 19.29 -16.23 -14.93
N ASN A 11 18.78 -15.49 -13.94
CA ASN A 11 18.69 -15.94 -12.56
C ASN A 11 17.37 -16.72 -12.38
N PRO A 12 17.38 -18.05 -12.15
CA PRO A 12 16.17 -18.86 -12.12
C PRO A 12 15.72 -19.04 -10.67
N ARG A 13 14.99 -18.08 -10.12
CA ARG A 13 14.11 -18.31 -8.97
C ARG A 13 12.75 -17.72 -9.28
N TYR A 14 11.72 -18.51 -9.05
CA TYR A 14 10.29 -18.23 -9.32
C TYR A 14 9.80 -18.55 -10.74
N PHE A 15 9.92 -19.82 -11.13
CA PHE A 15 9.00 -20.41 -12.11
C PHE A 15 7.64 -20.65 -11.45
N TYR A 16 6.66 -19.77 -11.71
CA TYR A 16 5.25 -20.09 -11.48
C TYR A 16 4.77 -20.95 -12.66
N LYS A 17 4.66 -22.27 -12.46
CA LYS A 17 3.95 -23.15 -13.41
C LYS A 17 2.46 -23.12 -13.06
N PRO A 18 1.57 -22.58 -13.91
CA PRO A 18 0.14 -22.78 -13.72
C PRO A 18 -0.17 -24.23 -14.12
N SER A 19 -0.31 -25.12 -13.13
CA SER A 19 -0.96 -26.40 -13.38
C SER A 19 -2.42 -26.12 -13.75
N LEU A 20 -2.78 -26.40 -15.00
CA LEU A 20 -4.16 -26.49 -15.47
C LEU A 20 -4.88 -27.62 -14.72
N ALA A 21 -5.22 -27.40 -13.46
CA ALA A 21 -6.20 -28.19 -12.74
C ALA A 21 -7.57 -27.67 -13.17
N ARG A 22 -8.21 -28.39 -14.08
CA ARG A 22 -9.63 -28.22 -14.42
C ARG A 22 -10.43 -28.43 -13.13
N VAL A 23 -10.80 -27.35 -12.46
CA VAL A 23 -11.72 -27.40 -11.31
C VAL A 23 -13.08 -27.80 -11.85
N LEU A 24 -13.40 -29.09 -11.76
CA LEU A 24 -14.77 -29.56 -11.90
C LEU A 24 -15.60 -28.91 -10.78
N PRO A 25 -16.80 -28.37 -11.08
CA PRO A 25 -17.67 -27.83 -10.04
C PRO A 25 -18.01 -28.92 -9.01
N PRO A 26 -18.13 -28.58 -7.71
CA PRO A 26 -18.48 -29.54 -6.69
C PRO A 26 -19.86 -30.14 -7.00
N ALA A 27 -19.93 -31.47 -6.99
CA ALA A 27 -21.17 -32.21 -7.21
C ALA A 27 -22.24 -31.80 -6.18
N ALA A 28 -23.45 -31.54 -6.65
CA ALA A 28 -24.59 -31.18 -5.80
C ALA A 28 -24.80 -32.25 -4.69
N PRO A 29 -25.05 -31.84 -3.43
CA PRO A 29 -25.27 -32.78 -2.33
C PRO A 29 -26.56 -33.58 -2.56
N LYS A 30 -26.44 -34.92 -2.50
CA LYS A 30 -27.57 -35.84 -2.56
C LYS A 30 -28.49 -35.62 -1.34
N LYS A 31 -29.79 -35.47 -1.58
CA LYS A 31 -30.82 -35.36 -0.54
C LYS A 31 -30.70 -36.53 0.45
N GLY A 32 -30.52 -36.25 1.74
CA GLY A 32 -30.70 -37.26 2.80
C GLY A 32 -29.61 -37.43 3.86
N THR A 33 -28.73 -36.46 4.10
CA THR A 33 -27.81 -36.50 5.26
C THR A 33 -28.20 -35.44 6.32
N PRO A 34 -28.30 -35.79 7.61
CA PRO A 34 -28.68 -34.86 8.66
C PRO A 34 -27.54 -33.87 8.96
N PRO A 35 -27.85 -32.60 9.31
CA PRO A 35 -26.83 -31.58 9.48
C PRO A 35 -25.98 -31.81 10.73
N ASN A 36 -24.66 -31.76 10.53
CA ASN A 36 -23.65 -31.76 11.57
C ASN A 36 -23.81 -30.48 12.42
N ARG A 37 -24.04 -30.68 13.72
CA ARG A 37 -24.17 -29.61 14.71
C ARG A 37 -22.81 -28.94 14.90
N ASN A 38 -22.49 -27.89 14.14
CA ASN A 38 -21.47 -26.87 14.48
C ASN A 38 -21.44 -25.69 13.49
N LEU A 39 -22.62 -25.16 13.12
CA LEU A 39 -22.75 -23.87 12.42
C LEU A 39 -23.95 -23.15 13.01
N CYS A 40 -23.71 -22.40 14.08
CA CYS A 40 -24.70 -21.46 14.59
C CYS A 40 -24.55 -20.15 13.79
N LEU A 41 -25.34 -20.05 12.74
CA LEU A 41 -25.74 -18.79 12.13
C LEU A 41 -26.59 -18.03 13.14
N CYS A 42 -26.06 -16.98 13.77
CA CYS A 42 -26.88 -15.98 14.42
C CYS A 42 -27.06 -14.81 13.44
N ALA A 43 -27.98 -14.99 12.50
CA ALA A 43 -28.79 -13.88 12.01
C ALA A 43 -29.69 -13.47 13.18
N VAL A 44 -29.50 -12.27 13.72
CA VAL A 44 -30.42 -11.70 14.72
C VAL A 44 -30.92 -10.38 14.16
N SER A 45 -32.16 -10.40 13.69
CA SER A 45 -32.96 -9.22 13.40
C SER A 45 -33.19 -8.41 14.69
N PRO A 46 -33.38 -7.08 14.63
CA PRO A 46 -33.45 -6.24 15.82
C PRO A 46 -34.86 -6.29 16.42
N THR A 47 -35.01 -6.95 17.57
CA THR A 47 -36.21 -6.81 18.41
C THR A 47 -35.83 -6.51 19.87
N SER A 48 -36.06 -5.24 20.22
CA SER A 48 -36.35 -4.65 21.55
C SER A 48 -36.10 -5.48 22.82
N ALA A 49 -35.00 -5.17 23.53
CA ALA A 49 -34.88 -4.93 24.99
C ALA A 49 -33.39 -4.97 25.41
N PRO A 50 -32.91 -4.10 26.30
CA PRO A 50 -31.50 -4.12 26.74
C PRO A 50 -31.27 -5.28 27.71
N PRO A 51 -30.20 -6.10 27.54
CA PRO A 51 -29.85 -7.10 28.53
C PRO A 51 -29.19 -6.46 29.76
N ASP A 52 -29.64 -6.92 30.92
CA ASP A 52 -29.20 -6.61 32.29
C ASP A 52 -27.68 -6.81 32.48
N ILE A 53 -26.98 -5.73 32.81
CA ILE A 53 -25.54 -5.71 33.09
C ILE A 53 -25.32 -6.14 34.54
N SER A 54 -25.61 -7.39 34.85
CA SER A 54 -25.06 -8.02 36.04
C SER A 54 -24.86 -9.51 35.79
N LYS A 55 -23.60 -9.92 35.79
CA LYS A 55 -23.12 -11.32 35.65
C LYS A 55 -22.97 -11.83 34.22
N SER A 56 -21.94 -11.33 33.53
CA SER A 56 -21.25 -12.12 32.51
C SER A 56 -19.74 -11.92 32.62
N ARG A 57 -19.07 -12.91 33.21
CA ARG A 57 -17.62 -13.11 33.05
C ARG A 57 -17.38 -13.75 31.69
N LEU A 58 -17.31 -12.96 30.61
CA LEU A 58 -16.93 -13.38 29.24
C LEU A 58 -16.57 -12.09 28.49
N CYS A 59 -15.47 -11.89 27.76
CA CYS A 59 -14.43 -12.77 27.24
C CYS A 59 -13.15 -11.93 27.10
N SER A 60 -11.99 -12.47 27.47
CA SER A 60 -10.67 -11.85 27.22
C SER A 60 -10.30 -11.73 25.73
N TRP A 61 -11.18 -12.15 24.82
CA TRP A 61 -10.95 -12.15 23.37
C TRP A 61 -11.53 -10.93 22.65
N SER A 62 -12.48 -10.20 23.23
CA SER A 62 -13.01 -8.95 22.65
C SER A 62 -12.03 -7.78 22.80
N LEU A 63 -11.25 -7.74 23.88
CA LEU A 63 -10.24 -6.69 24.09
C LEU A 63 -9.01 -6.83 23.17
N ALA A 64 -8.64 -8.05 22.75
CA ALA A 64 -7.53 -8.24 21.81
C ALA A 64 -7.90 -7.83 20.37
N TYR A 65 -9.14 -8.09 19.93
CA TYR A 65 -9.65 -7.63 18.64
C TYR A 65 -9.86 -6.11 18.62
N LEU A 66 -10.40 -5.53 19.70
CA LEU A 66 -10.50 -4.08 19.85
C LEU A 66 -9.11 -3.43 19.94
N CYS A 67 -8.15 -4.03 20.65
CA CYS A 67 -6.78 -3.51 20.70
C CYS A 67 -6.07 -3.61 19.33
N SER A 68 -6.29 -4.68 18.54
CA SER A 68 -5.76 -4.76 17.16
C SER A 68 -6.43 -3.78 16.20
N PHE A 69 -7.74 -3.56 16.30
CA PHE A 69 -8.45 -2.59 15.48
C PHE A 69 -8.09 -1.16 15.87
N GLU A 70 -8.01 -0.87 17.17
CA GLU A 70 -7.61 0.43 17.71
C GLU A 70 -6.13 0.73 17.45
N ASN A 71 -5.23 -0.26 17.46
CA ASN A 71 -3.84 -0.10 17.05
C ASN A 71 -3.67 0.01 15.52
N MET A 72 -4.52 -0.65 14.73
CA MET A 72 -4.56 -0.50 13.27
C MET A 72 -5.10 0.87 12.86
N TRP A 73 -6.10 1.39 13.58
CA TRP A 73 -6.60 2.76 13.44
C TRP A 73 -5.61 3.79 13.99
N ARG A 74 -4.99 3.56 15.14
CA ARG A 74 -4.04 4.50 15.76
C ARG A 74 -2.74 4.64 14.96
N ARG A 75 -2.16 3.53 14.49
CA ARG A 75 -1.02 3.58 13.53
C ARG A 75 -1.43 4.21 12.21
N GLY A 76 -2.64 3.88 11.72
CA GLY A 76 -3.17 4.51 10.51
C GLY A 76 -3.35 6.02 10.64
N ILE A 77 -3.69 6.55 11.82
CA ILE A 77 -3.86 8.00 12.04
C ILE A 77 -2.51 8.72 12.06
N GLU A 78 -1.50 8.18 12.75
CA GLU A 78 -0.15 8.76 12.77
C GLU A 78 0.50 8.68 11.38
N GLU A 79 0.39 7.55 10.68
CA GLU A 79 0.86 7.40 9.30
C GLU A 79 0.10 8.35 8.35
N ALA A 80 -1.21 8.49 8.51
CA ALA A 80 -2.01 9.38 7.68
C ALA A 80 -1.63 10.85 7.86
N SER A 81 -1.15 11.25 9.05
CA SER A 81 -0.71 12.63 9.34
C SER A 81 0.57 13.05 8.63
N CYS A 82 1.40 12.11 8.19
CA CYS A 82 2.67 12.36 7.50
C CYS A 82 2.64 11.83 6.05
N THR A 83 1.44 11.69 5.49
CA THR A 83 1.20 11.28 4.11
C THR A 83 0.15 12.21 3.50
N VAL A 84 0.08 12.22 2.16
CA VAL A 84 -0.87 13.06 1.39
C VAL A 84 -2.34 12.93 1.83
N LEU A 85 -2.71 11.86 2.53
CA LEU A 85 -4.07 11.70 3.08
C LEU A 85 -4.52 12.87 3.95
N ASN A 86 -3.72 13.23 4.95
CA ASN A 86 -4.06 14.31 5.86
C ASN A 86 -3.17 15.53 5.67
N ASP A 87 -1.97 15.34 5.13
CA ASP A 87 -0.96 16.37 4.92
C ASP A 87 -0.95 16.92 3.49
N GLY A 88 -1.84 16.44 2.62
CA GLY A 88 -2.02 16.98 1.26
C GLY A 88 -2.96 18.19 1.20
N GLU A 89 -3.07 18.75 0.00
CA GLU A 89 -3.94 19.89 -0.29
C GLU A 89 -5.42 19.53 -0.07
N LYS A 90 -6.16 20.45 0.55
CA LYS A 90 -7.59 20.27 0.82
C LYS A 90 -8.38 21.49 0.37
N MET A 91 -9.43 21.23 -0.41
CA MET A 91 -10.38 22.25 -0.80
C MET A 91 -11.53 22.32 0.20
N SER A 92 -11.73 23.49 0.81
CA SER A 92 -12.88 23.77 1.67
C SER A 92 -13.50 25.12 1.30
N ASN A 93 -14.83 25.16 1.15
CA ASN A 93 -15.58 26.38 0.81
C ASN A 93 -15.06 27.15 -0.43
N GLY A 94 -14.53 26.44 -1.43
CA GLY A 94 -13.97 27.07 -2.63
C GLY A 94 -12.51 27.55 -2.49
N VAL A 95 -11.89 27.39 -1.33
CA VAL A 95 -10.50 27.78 -1.05
C VAL A 95 -9.64 26.52 -0.88
N VAL A 96 -8.50 26.48 -1.56
CA VAL A 96 -7.48 25.44 -1.38
C VAL A 96 -6.60 25.82 -0.20
N SER A 97 -6.51 24.93 0.77
CA SER A 97 -5.67 25.06 1.98
C SER A 97 -4.63 23.94 1.99
N ASN A 98 -3.53 24.16 2.72
CA ASN A 98 -2.46 23.17 2.92
C ASN A 98 -1.67 22.86 1.63
N ARG A 99 -1.16 23.89 0.97
CA ARG A 99 -0.19 23.72 -0.13
C ARG A 99 1.14 23.33 0.47
N VAL A 100 1.73 22.29 -0.07
CA VAL A 100 2.93 21.67 0.49
C VAL A 100 4.06 21.76 -0.51
N GLU A 101 5.21 22.24 -0.05
CA GLU A 101 6.47 22.26 -0.78
C GLU A 101 7.49 21.36 -0.06
N PHE A 102 8.36 20.69 -0.82
CA PHE A 102 9.38 19.80 -0.26
C PHE A 102 10.73 20.50 -0.23
N ASP A 103 11.30 20.64 0.96
CA ASP A 103 12.69 21.03 1.12
C ASP A 103 13.64 19.82 0.94
N PRO A 104 14.89 20.04 0.47
CA PRO A 104 15.90 18.98 0.34
C PRO A 104 16.28 18.32 1.68
N ASP A 105 16.06 19.04 2.80
CA ASP A 105 16.33 18.57 4.16
C ASP A 105 15.23 17.63 4.71
N VAL A 106 14.08 17.54 4.03
CA VAL A 106 12.97 16.68 4.45
C VAL A 106 13.41 15.22 4.44
N ARG A 107 13.01 14.49 5.47
CA ARG A 107 13.30 13.06 5.60
C ARG A 107 12.08 12.23 5.24
N VAL A 108 12.28 11.31 4.31
CA VAL A 108 11.23 10.44 3.76
C VAL A 108 11.59 8.96 3.93
N LYS A 109 10.56 8.12 3.95
CA LYS A 109 10.70 6.66 3.91
C LYS A 109 9.56 6.06 3.09
N LEU A 110 9.75 4.83 2.63
CA LEU A 110 8.63 4.05 2.08
C LEU A 110 7.59 3.76 3.15
N LEU A 111 6.31 3.85 2.78
CA LEU A 111 5.20 3.55 3.67
C LEU A 111 5.28 2.10 4.18
N ARG A 112 5.61 1.16 3.29
CA ARG A 112 5.83 -0.26 3.60
C ARG A 112 6.89 -0.87 2.67
N GLY A 113 7.68 -1.80 3.17
CA GLY A 113 8.81 -2.38 2.41
C GLY A 113 8.42 -3.16 1.14
N ASN A 114 7.22 -3.75 1.09
CA ASN A 114 6.74 -4.52 -0.07
C ASN A 114 5.67 -3.78 -0.88
N VAL A 115 5.59 -2.45 -0.76
CA VAL A 115 4.50 -1.68 -1.35
C VAL A 115 4.62 -1.53 -2.87
N LEU A 116 5.86 -1.50 -3.36
CA LEU A 116 6.18 -1.23 -4.75
C LEU A 116 7.23 -2.19 -5.31
N ARG A 117 7.30 -2.28 -6.64
CA ARG A 117 8.29 -3.04 -7.38
C ARG A 117 8.68 -2.32 -8.67
N LEU A 118 9.98 -2.18 -8.88
CA LEU A 118 10.55 -1.64 -10.11
C LEU A 118 10.63 -2.72 -11.19
N VAL A 119 10.23 -2.37 -12.41
CA VAL A 119 10.35 -3.17 -13.61
C VAL A 119 10.80 -2.26 -14.75
N THR A 120 11.91 -2.60 -15.40
CA THR A 120 12.40 -1.87 -16.58
C THR A 120 11.73 -2.42 -17.83
N GLU A 121 11.13 -1.55 -18.63
CA GLU A 121 10.53 -1.88 -19.92
C GLU A 121 11.08 -0.94 -21.00
N GLU A 122 11.77 -1.51 -21.99
CA GLU A 122 12.39 -0.79 -23.12
C GLU A 122 13.20 0.44 -22.68
N ASP A 123 12.59 1.63 -22.72
CA ASP A 123 13.20 2.93 -22.44
C ASP A 123 12.71 3.60 -21.13
N CYS A 124 11.72 3.01 -20.44
CA CYS A 124 11.17 3.55 -19.20
C CYS A 124 11.19 2.53 -18.04
N VAL A 125 11.08 3.04 -16.82
CA VAL A 125 10.97 2.19 -15.63
C VAL A 125 9.58 2.36 -15.03
N ARG A 126 8.89 1.23 -14.85
CA ARG A 126 7.57 1.18 -14.25
C ARG A 126 7.66 0.77 -12.79
N ILE A 127 6.97 1.53 -11.94
CA ILE A 127 6.78 1.24 -10.53
C ILE A 127 5.39 0.66 -10.36
N TYR A 128 5.29 -0.65 -10.19
CA TYR A 128 4.05 -1.30 -9.82
C TYR A 128 3.82 -1.14 -8.32
N HIS A 129 2.62 -0.77 -7.89
CA HIS A 129 2.28 -0.62 -6.48
C HIS A 129 0.97 -1.32 -6.12
N CYS A 130 0.78 -1.60 -4.84
CA CYS A 130 -0.41 -2.28 -4.33
C CYS A 130 -1.32 -1.43 -3.43
N ILE A 131 -1.02 -0.12 -3.30
CA ILE A 131 -1.78 0.78 -2.40
C ILE A 131 -3.23 0.94 -2.85
N ASP A 132 -3.44 1.11 -4.15
CA ASP A 132 -4.75 1.41 -4.72
C ASP A 132 -5.49 0.14 -5.18
N ASN A 133 -4.93 -1.04 -4.87
CA ASN A 133 -5.57 -2.31 -5.17
C ASN A 133 -6.90 -2.43 -4.42
N SER A 134 -7.94 -2.85 -5.15
CA SER A 134 -9.19 -3.27 -4.54
C SER A 134 -8.96 -4.44 -3.58
N ARG A 135 -9.83 -4.54 -2.58
CA ARG A 135 -9.91 -5.72 -1.69
C ARG A 135 -10.51 -6.93 -2.41
N GLU A 136 -11.13 -6.70 -3.56
CA GLU A 136 -11.65 -7.74 -4.45
C GLU A 136 -10.58 -8.13 -5.48
N TYR A 137 -10.42 -9.43 -5.69
CA TYR A 137 -9.41 -9.99 -6.58
C TYR A 137 -9.67 -9.61 -8.04
N HIS A 138 -8.68 -9.00 -8.71
CA HIS A 138 -8.74 -8.58 -10.13
C HIS A 138 -9.98 -7.76 -10.50
N MET A 139 -10.46 -6.93 -9.57
CA MET A 139 -11.55 -6.02 -9.88
C MET A 139 -11.17 -5.00 -10.97
N LEU A 140 -9.92 -4.55 -10.95
CA LEU A 140 -9.31 -3.82 -12.06
C LEU A 140 -8.57 -4.83 -12.93
N GLU A 141 -8.90 -4.88 -14.21
CA GLU A 141 -8.24 -5.80 -15.16
C GLU A 141 -6.77 -5.39 -15.39
N GLU A 142 -6.45 -4.10 -15.26
CA GLU A 142 -5.12 -3.56 -15.50
C GLU A 142 -4.36 -3.28 -14.19
N PRO A 143 -3.09 -3.72 -14.08
CA PRO A 143 -2.24 -3.36 -12.94
C PRO A 143 -1.96 -1.86 -12.90
N GLN A 144 -1.95 -1.28 -11.71
CA GLN A 144 -1.60 0.13 -11.51
C GLN A 144 -0.08 0.29 -11.44
N PHE A 145 0.44 1.25 -12.21
CA PHE A 145 1.85 1.60 -12.23
C PHE A 145 2.06 3.10 -12.39
N VAL A 146 3.24 3.55 -11.98
CA VAL A 146 3.77 4.90 -12.22
C VAL A 146 4.96 4.74 -13.16
N GLU A 147 5.00 5.51 -14.24
CA GLU A 147 6.15 5.53 -15.15
C GLU A 147 7.13 6.60 -14.68
N ILE A 148 8.40 6.23 -14.57
CA ILE A 148 9.51 7.13 -14.26
C ILE A 148 10.61 7.00 -15.33
N PRO A 149 11.37 8.07 -15.59
CA PRO A 149 12.54 7.98 -16.46
C PRO A 149 13.59 7.06 -15.84
N ALA A 150 14.34 6.36 -16.69
CA ALA A 150 15.38 5.42 -16.25
C ALA A 150 16.47 6.08 -15.39
N GLU A 151 16.71 7.38 -15.59
CA GLU A 151 17.66 8.19 -14.81
C GLU A 151 17.27 8.30 -13.32
N MET A 152 15.98 8.26 -13.01
CA MET A 152 15.46 8.34 -11.64
C MET A 152 15.39 6.98 -10.93
N ALA A 153 15.56 5.88 -11.66
CA ALA A 153 15.44 4.52 -11.10
C ALA A 153 16.42 4.22 -9.94
N PRO A 154 17.70 4.65 -9.98
CA PRO A 154 18.63 4.41 -8.87
C PRO A 154 18.17 5.01 -7.54
N ALA A 155 17.48 6.15 -7.57
CA ALA A 155 16.94 6.77 -6.37
C ALA A 155 15.81 5.94 -5.75
N VAL A 156 14.95 5.35 -6.58
CA VAL A 156 13.88 4.47 -6.10
C VAL A 156 14.47 3.16 -5.55
N GLU A 157 15.50 2.59 -6.18
CA GLU A 157 16.22 1.44 -5.64
C GLU A 157 16.84 1.73 -4.27
N PHE A 158 17.45 2.90 -4.12
CA PHE A 158 18.00 3.36 -2.85
C PHE A 158 16.94 3.46 -1.75
N LEU A 159 15.75 3.98 -2.06
CA LEU A 159 14.62 4.03 -1.13
C LEU A 159 14.14 2.63 -0.71
N ILE A 160 14.10 1.67 -1.64
CA ILE A 160 13.75 0.27 -1.35
C ILE A 160 14.76 -0.36 -0.40
N HIS A 161 16.05 -0.14 -0.62
CA HIS A 161 17.11 -0.71 0.20
C HIS A 161 17.27 -0.05 1.57
N SER A 162 16.88 1.23 1.68
CA SER A 162 17.00 1.99 2.92
C SER A 162 15.85 1.71 3.89
N TYR A 163 14.71 1.18 3.43
CA TYR A 163 13.60 0.82 4.31
C TYR A 163 14.04 -0.21 5.37
N PRO A 164 13.72 -0.01 6.67
CA PRO A 164 12.72 0.92 7.22
C PRO A 164 13.24 2.30 7.68
N SER A 165 14.47 2.67 7.32
CA SER A 165 15.12 3.91 7.76
C SER A 165 14.62 5.13 6.99
N PHE A 166 14.63 6.31 7.64
CA PHE A 166 14.36 7.60 7.01
C PHE A 166 15.61 8.15 6.34
N VAL A 167 15.45 8.60 5.10
CA VAL A 167 16.49 9.12 4.20
C VAL A 167 16.15 10.57 3.86
N SER A 168 17.14 11.48 3.82
CA SER A 168 16.87 12.85 3.37
C SER A 168 16.69 12.92 1.85
N VAL A 169 15.93 13.89 1.35
CA VAL A 169 15.77 14.08 -0.10
C VAL A 169 17.13 14.34 -0.76
N ASP A 170 18.04 15.07 -0.12
CA ASP A 170 19.38 15.33 -0.66
C ASP A 170 20.27 14.08 -0.75
N GLU A 171 20.07 13.07 0.10
CA GLU A 171 20.84 11.80 0.06
C GLU A 171 20.49 10.92 -1.17
N LEU A 172 19.45 11.26 -1.94
CA LEU A 172 19.07 10.50 -3.12
C LEU A 172 20.16 10.55 -4.20
N PRO A 173 20.52 9.40 -4.81
CA PRO A 173 21.55 9.31 -5.83
C PRO A 173 21.06 9.83 -7.20
N LEU A 174 20.81 11.14 -7.28
CA LEU A 174 20.49 11.89 -8.50
C LEU A 174 21.34 13.16 -8.59
N ASP A 175 21.62 13.59 -9.82
CA ASP A 175 22.49 14.74 -10.07
C ASP A 175 21.80 16.09 -9.84
N SER A 176 20.50 16.18 -10.15
CA SER A 176 19.70 17.41 -10.06
C SER A 176 18.83 17.40 -8.80
N GLU A 177 18.93 18.44 -7.98
CA GLU A 177 18.08 18.62 -6.79
C GLU A 177 16.60 18.75 -7.15
N THR A 178 16.29 19.43 -8.25
CA THR A 178 14.92 19.54 -8.77
C THR A 178 14.32 18.17 -9.08
N ASP A 179 15.13 17.27 -9.64
CA ASP A 179 14.68 15.91 -9.99
C ASP A 179 14.47 15.05 -8.73
N LYS A 180 15.30 15.26 -7.70
CA LYS A 180 15.10 14.62 -6.38
C LYS A 180 13.76 15.04 -5.77
N ILE A 181 13.49 16.35 -5.74
CA ILE A 181 12.26 16.91 -5.18
C ILE A 181 11.05 16.43 -5.97
N GLN A 182 11.11 16.48 -7.30
CA GLN A 182 10.01 16.01 -8.17
C GLN A 182 9.71 14.53 -7.96
N LEU A 183 10.73 13.67 -7.94
CA LEU A 183 10.55 12.24 -7.70
C LEU A 183 9.89 11.96 -6.35
N VAL A 184 10.34 12.64 -5.29
CA VAL A 184 9.79 12.49 -3.95
C VAL A 184 8.34 12.94 -3.90
N PHE A 185 8.04 14.08 -4.52
CA PHE A 185 6.69 14.61 -4.63
C PHE A 185 5.76 13.61 -5.34
N ASP A 186 6.13 13.13 -6.52
CA ASP A 186 5.34 12.18 -7.31
C ASP A 186 5.05 10.89 -6.52
N LEU A 187 6.05 10.34 -5.83
CA LEU A 187 5.88 9.13 -5.03
C LEU A 187 5.04 9.36 -3.77
N TRP A 188 5.15 10.55 -3.16
CA TRP A 188 4.36 10.94 -1.99
C TRP A 188 2.89 11.17 -2.33
N GLU A 189 2.58 11.80 -3.47
CA GLU A 189 1.21 11.95 -3.98
C GLU A 189 0.54 10.58 -4.20
N LYS A 190 1.30 9.58 -4.64
CA LYS A 190 0.84 8.18 -4.80
C LYS A 190 0.80 7.40 -3.49
N ARG A 191 1.06 8.06 -2.35
CA ARG A 191 1.06 7.49 -0.99
C ARG A 191 2.12 6.40 -0.79
N LEU A 192 3.13 6.33 -1.65
CA LEU A 192 4.20 5.34 -1.56
C LEU A 192 5.24 5.76 -0.51
N LEU A 193 5.38 7.07 -0.29
CA LEU A 193 6.26 7.66 0.71
C LEU A 193 5.49 8.24 1.90
N MET A 194 6.20 8.32 3.01
CA MET A 194 5.80 8.96 4.27
C MET A 194 6.95 9.87 4.72
N THR A 195 6.61 11.07 5.18
CA THR A 195 7.56 12.00 5.79
C THR A 195 7.80 11.68 7.27
N GLU A 196 8.93 12.13 7.82
CA GLU A 196 9.19 11.97 9.26
C GLU A 196 8.28 12.86 10.12
N ARG A 197 7.97 14.05 9.62
CA ARG A 197 7.09 15.05 10.24
C ARG A 197 6.11 15.59 9.20
N PRO A 198 4.91 16.05 9.62
CA PRO A 198 4.01 16.78 8.74
C PRO A 198 4.72 17.99 8.14
N LEU A 199 4.42 18.29 6.88
CA LEU A 199 5.03 19.38 6.14
C LEU A 199 4.35 20.70 6.48
N ASP A 200 5.11 21.80 6.44
CA ASP A 200 4.58 23.12 6.72
C ASP A 200 3.78 23.63 5.51
N ALA A 201 2.57 24.12 5.78
CA ALA A 201 1.70 24.69 4.75
C ALA A 201 2.23 26.05 4.30
N VAL A 202 2.34 26.25 2.98
CA VAL A 202 2.60 27.56 2.39
C VAL A 202 1.27 28.30 2.26
N ASP A 203 1.05 29.27 3.15
CA ASP A 203 -0.08 30.19 3.06
C ASP A 203 0.19 31.22 1.96
N SER A 204 -0.60 31.20 0.89
CA SER A 204 -0.57 32.25 -0.13
C SER A 204 -1.23 33.52 0.42
N GLU A 205 -0.41 34.52 0.76
CA GLU A 205 -0.83 35.89 1.12
C GLU A 205 -1.63 36.60 0.01
#